data_AF-A0A848JT31-F1
#
_entry.id   AF-A0A848JT31-F1
#
_cell.length_a   1.000
_cell.length_b   1.000
_cell.length_c   1.000
_cell.angle_alpha   90.00
_cell.angle_beta   90.00
_cell.angle_gamma   90.00
#
_symmetry.space_group_name_H-M   'P 1'
#
loop_
_entity.id
_entity.type
_entity.pdbx_description
1 polymer ?
#
loop_
_entity_poly.entity_id
_entity_poly.type
_entity_poly.pdbx_seq_one_letter_code
_entity_poly.pdbx_strand_id
1 'polypeptide(L)'
;MDELRVMDPNTPKLEAWRQAKGLSYIELGRLLQCADVTARRIALGMRQADATTTERIVGLTGGDVSVLDLHTARLAYERASETEIRDGGSEGGTGEGVAGHGATLGGAAPAVTANDAKGFA
;
A
#
# COMPACT_ATOMS: atom_id res chain seq x y z
N MET A 1 -22.75 -20.69 22.28
CA MET A 1 -23.22 -19.68 21.32
C MET A 1 -21.99 -19.23 20.57
N ASP A 2 -21.87 -19.67 19.32
CA ASP A 2 -20.78 -19.30 18.42
C ASP A 2 -20.69 -17.78 18.32
N GLU A 3 -19.55 -17.24 18.76
CA GLU A 3 -19.14 -15.88 18.41
C GLU A 3 -18.95 -15.83 16.90
N LEU A 4 -20.02 -15.48 16.20
CA LEU A 4 -19.94 -14.91 14.87
C LEU A 4 -19.14 -13.62 15.03
N ARG A 5 -17.80 -13.72 15.05
CA ARG A 5 -16.90 -12.58 14.87
C ARG A 5 -17.44 -11.90 13.63
N VAL A 6 -18.06 -10.74 13.83
CA VAL A 6 -18.46 -9.85 12.75
C VAL A 6 -17.16 -9.52 12.04
N MET A 7 -16.84 -10.28 10.99
CA MET A 7 -15.79 -9.87 10.09
C MET A 7 -16.29 -8.55 9.53
N ASP A 8 -15.52 -7.49 9.78
CA ASP A 8 -15.78 -6.20 9.17
C ASP A 8 -16.01 -6.45 7.68
N PRO A 9 -17.14 -6.00 7.09
CA PRO A 9 -17.41 -6.21 5.67
C PRO A 9 -16.34 -5.55 4.78
N ASN A 10 -15.52 -4.67 5.36
CA ASN A 10 -14.38 -4.02 4.73
C ASN A 10 -13.05 -4.76 4.93
N THR A 11 -13.06 -5.95 5.55
CA THR A 11 -11.83 -6.74 5.77
C THR A 11 -11.28 -7.21 4.42
N PRO A 12 -10.01 -6.92 4.10
CA PRO A 12 -9.38 -7.44 2.88
C PRO A 12 -9.48 -8.96 2.79
N LYS A 13 -9.73 -9.48 1.58
CA LYS A 13 -9.98 -10.91 1.37
C LYS A 13 -8.83 -11.82 1.80
N LEU A 14 -7.59 -11.36 1.67
CA LEU A 14 -6.42 -12.09 2.16
C LEU A 14 -6.38 -12.15 3.69
N GLU A 15 -6.75 -11.07 4.37
CA GLU A 15 -6.82 -11.03 5.83
C GLU A 15 -7.97 -11.92 6.34
N ALA A 16 -9.12 -11.85 5.69
CA ALA A 16 -10.25 -12.75 5.92
C ALA A 16 -9.86 -14.23 5.78
N TRP A 17 -9.18 -14.58 4.69
CA TRP A 17 -8.70 -15.94 4.45
C TRP A 17 -7.69 -16.38 5.53
N ARG A 18 -6.73 -15.53 5.89
CA ARG A 18 -5.76 -15.80 6.96
C ARG A 18 -6.47 -16.12 8.28
N GLN A 19 -7.45 -15.28 8.66
CA GLN A 19 -8.24 -15.46 9.89
C GLN A 19 -9.04 -16.76 9.86
N ALA A 20 -9.70 -17.08 8.73
CA ALA A 20 -10.46 -18.31 8.56
C ALA A 20 -9.59 -19.57 8.65
N LYS A 21 -8.31 -19.49 8.23
CA LYS A 21 -7.34 -20.57 8.36
C LYS A 21 -6.65 -20.63 9.73
N GLY A 22 -6.93 -19.67 10.63
CA GLY A 22 -6.29 -19.59 11.95
C GLY A 22 -4.79 -19.30 11.90
N LEU A 23 -4.28 -18.75 10.79
CA LEU A 23 -2.85 -18.53 10.58
C LEU A 23 -2.38 -17.23 11.25
N SER A 24 -1.23 -17.23 11.90
CA SER A 24 -0.53 -16.01 12.31
C SER A 24 0.12 -15.30 11.12
N TYR A 25 0.50 -14.02 11.29
CA TYR A 25 1.28 -13.30 10.27
C TYR A 25 2.67 -13.90 10.05
N ILE A 26 3.25 -14.53 11.07
CA ILE A 26 4.53 -15.23 10.96
C ILE A 26 4.38 -16.45 10.04
N GLU A 27 3.33 -17.25 10.25
CA GLU A 27 3.04 -18.41 9.40
C GLU A 27 2.71 -17.97 7.97
N LEU A 28 1.90 -16.93 7.80
CA LEU A 28 1.62 -16.35 6.49
C LEU A 28 2.91 -15.88 5.80
N GLY A 29 3.79 -15.18 6.52
CA GLY A 29 5.10 -14.74 6.00
C GLY A 29 5.97 -15.91 5.56
N ARG A 30 6.00 -17.01 6.33
CA ARG A 30 6.72 -18.24 5.95
C ARG A 30 6.16 -18.86 4.67
N LEU A 31 4.84 -18.95 4.53
CA LEU A 31 4.18 -19.48 3.35
C LEU A 31 4.42 -18.61 2.10
N LEU A 32 4.45 -17.29 2.28
CA LEU A 32 4.73 -16.33 1.21
C LEU A 32 6.22 -16.10 0.96
N GLN A 33 7.09 -16.67 1.79
CA GLN A 33 8.54 -16.48 1.81
C GLN A 33 8.94 -15.00 1.94
N CYS A 34 8.30 -14.29 2.86
CA CYS A 34 8.59 -12.90 3.19
C CYS A 34 8.55 -12.67 4.71
N ALA A 35 8.99 -11.48 5.16
CA ALA A 35 8.92 -11.11 6.56
C ALA A 35 7.45 -11.01 7.03
N ASP A 36 7.18 -11.33 8.29
CA ASP A 36 5.86 -11.26 8.92
C ASP A 36 5.24 -9.85 8.81
N VAL A 37 6.05 -8.80 8.97
CA VAL A 37 5.61 -7.41 8.77
C VAL A 37 5.20 -7.14 7.33
N THR A 38 5.90 -7.75 6.36
CA THR A 38 5.54 -7.61 4.94
C THR A 38 4.23 -8.34 4.64
N ALA A 39 4.08 -9.57 5.13
CA ALA A 39 2.85 -10.33 5.00
C ALA A 39 1.66 -9.59 5.62
N ARG A 40 1.82 -9.02 6.82
CA ARG A 40 0.80 -8.18 7.47
C ARG A 40 0.41 -6.97 6.62
N ARG A 41 1.40 -6.22 6.12
CA ARG A 41 1.12 -5.02 5.31
C ARG A 41 0.42 -5.37 3.99
N ILE A 42 0.75 -6.51 3.39
CA ILE A 42 0.06 -6.99 2.17
C ILE A 42 -1.36 -7.43 2.51
N ALA A 43 -1.55 -8.24 3.56
CA ALA A 43 -2.87 -8.70 3.99
C ALA A 43 -3.84 -7.55 4.30
N LEU A 44 -3.32 -6.46 4.87
CA LEU A 44 -4.10 -5.26 5.20
C LEU A 44 -4.21 -4.25 4.05
N GLY A 45 -3.65 -4.52 2.86
CA GLY A 45 -3.65 -3.58 1.72
C GLY A 45 -2.69 -2.38 1.87
N MET A 46 -1.94 -2.30 2.97
CA MET A 46 -0.96 -1.22 3.24
C MET A 46 0.25 -1.26 2.31
N ARG A 47 0.49 -2.39 1.62
CA ARG A 47 1.60 -2.57 0.70
C ARG A 47 1.15 -3.40 -0.50
N GLN A 48 1.56 -2.95 -1.69
CA GLN A 48 1.44 -3.76 -2.91
C GLN A 48 2.42 -4.94 -2.87
N ALA A 49 1.91 -6.15 -3.11
CA ALA A 49 2.72 -7.33 -3.31
C ALA A 49 3.43 -7.26 -4.67
N ASP A 50 4.67 -7.73 -4.74
CA ASP A 50 5.33 -7.98 -6.02
C ASP A 50 4.68 -9.16 -6.76
N ALA A 51 5.02 -9.35 -8.04
CA ALA A 51 4.44 -10.39 -8.88
C ALA A 51 4.63 -11.79 -8.30
N THR A 52 5.83 -12.12 -7.82
CA THR A 52 6.14 -13.43 -7.25
C THR A 52 5.33 -13.69 -5.98
N THR A 53 5.25 -12.71 -5.08
CA THR A 53 4.42 -12.83 -3.87
C THR A 53 2.94 -12.94 -4.22
N THR A 54 2.47 -12.24 -5.26
CA THR A 54 1.09 -12.32 -5.75
C THR A 54 0.75 -13.72 -6.27
N GLU A 55 1.61 -14.31 -7.09
CA GLU A 55 1.43 -15.69 -7.58
C GLU A 55 1.37 -16.70 -6.43
N ARG A 56 2.23 -16.54 -5.41
CA ARG A 56 2.20 -17.37 -4.20
C ARG A 56 0.89 -17.23 -3.43
N ILE A 57 0.35 -16.02 -3.29
CA ILE A 57 -0.94 -15.80 -2.63
C ILE A 57 -2.06 -16.50 -3.38
N VAL A 58 -2.13 -16.33 -4.71
CA VAL A 58 -3.17 -16.95 -5.55
C VAL A 58 -3.06 -18.48 -5.46
N GLY A 59 -1.86 -19.04 -5.56
CA GLY A 59 -1.62 -20.48 -5.44
C GLY A 59 -1.95 -21.04 -4.06
N LEU A 60 -1.50 -20.36 -2.99
CA LEU A 60 -1.74 -20.76 -1.60
C LEU A 60 -3.24 -20.78 -1.25
N THR A 61 -3.99 -19.83 -1.81
CA THR A 61 -5.42 -19.67 -1.55
C THR A 61 -6.29 -20.49 -2.52
N GLY A 62 -5.68 -21.22 -3.47
CA GLY A 62 -6.43 -21.96 -4.49
C GLY A 62 -7.27 -21.07 -5.42
N GLY A 63 -6.91 -19.78 -5.53
CA GLY A 63 -7.67 -18.79 -6.29
C GLY A 63 -8.76 -18.07 -5.51
N ASP A 64 -9.00 -18.41 -4.23
CA ASP A 64 -9.95 -17.67 -3.38
C ASP A 64 -9.57 -16.19 -3.27
N VAL A 65 -8.26 -15.88 -3.25
CA VAL A 65 -7.75 -14.51 -3.30
C VAL A 65 -7.13 -14.27 -4.68
N SER A 66 -7.73 -13.36 -5.44
CA SER A 66 -7.27 -12.96 -6.76
C SER A 66 -6.37 -11.73 -6.73
N VAL A 67 -5.69 -11.46 -7.85
CA VAL A 67 -4.92 -10.22 -8.05
C VAL A 67 -5.80 -8.98 -7.90
N LEU A 68 -7.05 -9.05 -8.38
CA LEU A 68 -8.02 -7.96 -8.27
C LEU A 68 -8.42 -7.71 -6.82
N ASP A 69 -8.56 -8.76 -6.00
CA ASP A 69 -8.85 -8.61 -4.57
C ASP A 69 -7.72 -7.87 -3.84
N LEU A 70 -6.46 -8.23 -4.14
CA LEU A 70 -5.28 -7.57 -3.57
C LEU A 70 -5.19 -6.10 -3.98
N HIS A 71 -5.49 -5.80 -5.24
CA HIS A 71 -5.51 -4.42 -5.75
C HIS A 71 -6.65 -3.60 -5.14
N THR A 72 -7.83 -4.20 -5.00
CA THR A 72 -9.00 -3.54 -4.38
C THR A 72 -8.72 -3.19 -2.91
N ALA A 73 -8.09 -4.11 -2.17
CA ALA A 73 -7.65 -3.85 -0.80
C ALA A 73 -6.65 -2.69 -0.73
N ARG A 74 -5.72 -2.60 -1.69
CA ARG A 74 -4.77 -1.49 -1.77
C ARG A 74 -5.47 -0.14 -1.99
N LEU A 75 -6.37 -0.07 -2.96
CA LEU A 75 -7.13 1.15 -3.25
C LEU A 75 -8.02 1.57 -2.08
N ALA A 76 -8.63 0.60 -1.39
CA ALA A 76 -9.44 0.87 -0.20
C ALA A 76 -8.59 1.51 0.92
N TYR A 77 -7.39 0.99 1.16
CA TYR A 77 -6.45 1.58 2.11
C TYR A 77 -6.04 3.00 1.72
N GLU A 78 -5.65 3.23 0.46
CA GLU A 78 -5.23 4.55 -0.01
C GLU A 78 -6.35 5.60 0.12
N ARG A 79 -7.59 5.26 -0.23
CA ARG A 79 -8.75 6.15 -0.07
C ARG A 79 -9.02 6.49 1.39
N ALA A 80 -8.91 5.50 2.27
CA ALA A 80 -9.08 5.71 3.71
C ALA A 80 -7.98 6.63 4.26
N SER A 81 -6.72 6.41 3.89
CA SER A 81 -5.58 7.23 4.32
C SER A 81 -5.63 8.67 3.76
N GLU A 82 -6.12 8.88 2.54
CA GLU A 82 -6.30 10.22 1.98
C GLU A 82 -7.38 11.02 2.74
N THR A 83 -8.46 10.34 3.15
CA THR A 83 -9.56 10.96 3.90
C THR A 83 -9.07 11.43 5.28
N GLU A 84 -8.21 10.67 5.94
CA GLU A 84 -7.62 11.01 7.24
C GLU A 84 -6.77 12.30 7.19
N ILE A 85 -6.00 12.48 6.11
CA ILE A 85 -5.17 13.68 5.91
C ILE A 85 -6.04 14.93 5.69
N ARG A 86 -7.20 14.78 5.05
CA ARG A 86 -8.09 15.89 4.71
C ARG A 86 -8.94 16.36 5.89
N ASP A 87 -9.39 15.44 6.75
CA ASP A 87 -10.17 15.79 7.96
C ASP A 87 -9.29 16.28 9.13
N GLY A 88 -8.02 15.91 9.18
CA GLY A 88 -7.05 16.40 10.19
C GLY A 88 -6.49 17.82 9.94
N GLY A 89 -6.90 18.49 8.86
CA GLY A 89 -6.35 19.77 8.41
C GLY A 89 -7.17 21.01 8.77
N SER A 90 -7.82 21.05 9.95
CA SER A 90 -8.58 22.23 10.37
C SER A 90 -8.29 22.65 11.82
N GLU A 91 -7.12 23.28 12.04
CA GLU A 91 -6.95 24.24 13.14
C GLU A 91 -6.00 25.40 12.75
N GLY A 92 -6.57 26.61 12.62
CA GLY A 92 -5.90 27.88 12.97
C GLY A 92 -5.14 28.65 11.90
N GLY A 93 -5.76 29.66 11.30
CA GLY A 93 -5.06 30.60 10.41
C GLY A 93 -5.82 31.88 10.09
N THR A 94 -6.47 32.53 11.07
CA THR A 94 -6.90 33.92 10.92
C THR A 94 -5.69 34.82 11.12
N GLY A 95 -5.22 35.43 10.03
CA GLY A 95 -4.10 36.36 10.04
C GLY A 95 -4.07 37.19 8.76
N GLU A 96 -4.91 38.21 8.72
CA GLU A 96 -4.88 39.31 7.77
C GLU A 96 -3.53 40.05 7.87
N GLY A 97 -2.84 40.29 6.74
CA GLY A 97 -1.59 41.05 6.76
C GLY A 97 -0.75 41.06 5.47
N VAL A 98 -1.11 41.96 4.56
CA VAL A 98 -0.25 42.85 3.73
C VAL A 98 0.84 42.31 2.77
N ALA A 99 0.69 42.76 1.52
CA ALA A 99 1.60 42.90 0.38
C ALA A 99 3.13 42.73 0.60
N GLY A 100 3.74 41.92 -0.27
CA GLY A 100 5.18 41.94 -0.56
C GLY A 100 5.47 41.43 -1.97
N HIS A 101 5.82 42.35 -2.88
CA HIS A 101 6.33 42.08 -4.22
C HIS A 101 7.65 41.28 -4.19
N GLY A 102 7.83 40.36 -5.13
CA GLY A 102 9.13 39.74 -5.39
C GLY A 102 9.09 38.66 -6.48
N ALA A 103 9.33 39.06 -7.73
CA ALA A 103 9.66 38.19 -8.86
C ALA A 103 10.84 37.25 -8.50
N THR A 104 10.96 36.04 -9.04
CA THR A 104 11.43 35.81 -10.43
C THR A 104 11.10 34.42 -10.95
N LEU A 105 10.73 34.38 -12.23
CA LEU A 105 10.69 33.19 -13.09
C LEU A 105 12.12 32.80 -13.49
N GLY A 106 12.44 31.51 -13.38
CA GLY A 106 13.56 30.84 -14.05
C GLY A 106 13.43 29.34 -13.75
N GLY A 107 13.27 28.41 -14.69
CA GLY A 107 13.70 28.38 -16.08
C GLY A 107 14.63 27.17 -16.23
N ALA A 108 14.20 26.21 -17.06
CA ALA A 108 14.95 25.07 -17.61
C ALA A 108 14.95 23.71 -16.86
N ALA A 109 14.14 22.78 -17.38
CA ALA A 109 14.57 21.40 -17.66
C ALA A 109 14.76 21.27 -19.19
N PRO A 110 15.35 20.21 -19.79
CA PRO A 110 16.03 19.04 -19.23
C PRO A 110 17.43 18.81 -19.83
N ALA A 111 18.23 17.88 -19.29
CA ALA A 111 19.37 17.30 -20.01
C ALA A 111 19.34 15.77 -19.88
N VAL A 112 18.97 15.13 -20.99
CA VAL A 112 19.29 13.74 -21.29
C VAL A 112 20.74 13.71 -21.75
N THR A 113 21.56 12.79 -21.24
CA THR A 113 22.76 12.36 -21.95
C THR A 113 22.81 10.85 -21.88
N ALA A 114 22.52 10.25 -23.03
CA ALA A 114 22.80 8.87 -23.31
C ALA A 114 24.29 8.70 -23.64
N ASN A 115 24.85 7.64 -23.10
CA ASN A 115 25.66 6.65 -23.79
C ASN A 115 27.20 6.79 -23.85
N ASP A 116 27.79 5.65 -23.48
CA ASP A 116 28.82 4.89 -24.17
C ASP A 116 30.26 4.86 -23.62
N ALA A 117 30.71 3.60 -23.58
CA ALA A 117 32.02 3.10 -23.94
C ALA A 117 33.17 3.06 -22.90
N LYS A 118 33.49 1.79 -22.57
CA LYS A 118 34.85 1.19 -22.44
C LYS A 118 35.67 1.64 -21.24
N GLY A 119 36.31 0.78 -20.47
CA GLY A 119 36.85 -0.57 -20.68
C GLY A 119 38.15 -0.66 -19.85
N PHE A 120 38.72 -1.87 -19.78
CA PHE A 120 40.02 -2.21 -19.16
C PHE A 120 40.02 -2.31 -17.63
N ALA A 121 40.59 -3.34 -17.00
CA ALA A 121 41.20 -4.60 -17.44
C ALA A 121 41.22 -5.55 -16.24
#